data_AF-D8U7Z7-F1
#
_entry.id   AF-D8U7Z7-F1
#
_cell.length_a   1.000
_cell.length_b   1.000
_cell.length_c   1.000
_cell.angle_alpha   90.00
_cell.angle_beta   90.00
_cell.angle_gamma   90.00
#
_symmetry.space_group_name_H-M   'P 1'
#
loop_
_entity.id
_entity.type
_entity.pdbx_description
1 polymer ?
#
loop_
_entity_poly.entity_id
_entity_poly.type
_entity_poly.pdbx_seq_one_letter_code
_entity_poly.pdbx_strand_id
1 'polypeptide(L)'
;VLGLSKDASHEEIKKAYRQRALQLHPDKNPGNEDAKAKFQLLQKVYGILGDEEKRKVYDETGSTDDDDLAGAGFDGLVDYFRAMFAIKTEDIDDFTARYQGSADERSDLLRYYNQFRGRMEVVFDHLMCSDPVLDSHRLRDILEGAIEAGEIQRFKPYTAWAKSVASRPRP
;
A
#
# COMPACT_ATOMS: atom_id res chain seq x y z
N VAL A 1 9.90 7.16 -0.11
CA VAL A 1 8.95 6.95 1.01
C VAL A 1 7.66 6.27 0.54
N LEU A 2 6.96 6.79 -0.48
CA LEU A 2 5.72 6.18 -0.99
C LEU A 2 5.90 5.11 -2.09
N GLY A 3 7.09 4.99 -2.68
CA GLY A 3 7.36 4.01 -3.75
C GLY A 3 6.68 4.32 -5.09
N LEU A 4 6.25 5.57 -5.27
CA LEU A 4 5.55 6.05 -6.47
C LEU A 4 6.50 6.75 -7.45
N SER A 5 6.10 6.84 -8.72
CA SER A 5 6.76 7.70 -9.71
C SER A 5 6.53 9.17 -9.35
N LYS A 6 7.45 10.05 -9.78
CA LYS A 6 7.27 11.52 -9.67
C LYS A 6 5.99 12.00 -10.38
N ASP A 7 5.59 11.29 -11.43
CA ASP A 7 4.40 11.58 -12.23
C ASP A 7 3.13 10.91 -11.69
N ALA A 8 3.18 10.32 -10.48
CA ALA A 8 2.02 9.63 -9.90
C ALA A 8 0.85 10.59 -9.71
N SER A 9 -0.35 10.13 -10.04
CA SER A 9 -1.57 10.92 -9.85
C SER A 9 -1.86 11.18 -8.36
N HIS A 10 -2.66 12.21 -8.08
CA HIS A 10 -3.09 12.50 -6.71
C HIS A 10 -3.82 11.31 -6.06
N GLU A 11 -4.65 10.61 -6.84
CA GLU A 11 -5.33 9.38 -6.40
C GLU A 11 -4.34 8.26 -6.09
N GLU A 12 -3.27 8.08 -6.86
CA GLU A 12 -2.21 7.11 -6.55
C GLU A 12 -1.45 7.46 -5.27
N ILE A 13 -1.17 8.75 -5.02
CA ILE A 13 -0.52 9.22 -3.79
C ILE A 13 -1.41 8.96 -2.58
N LYS A 14 -2.69 9.29 -2.69
CA LYS A 14 -3.69 9.04 -1.66
C LYS A 14 -3.87 7.55 -1.38
N LYS A 15 -3.88 6.71 -2.42
CA LYS A 15 -3.92 5.26 -2.31
C LYS A 15 -2.67 4.72 -1.62
N ALA A 16 -1.47 5.10 -2.08
CA ALA A 16 -0.21 4.66 -1.48
C ALA A 16 -0.03 5.16 -0.05
N TYR A 17 -0.50 6.37 0.26
CA TYR A 17 -0.51 6.87 1.63
C TYR A 17 -1.40 6.02 2.53
N ARG A 18 -2.65 5.74 2.09
CA ARG A 18 -3.57 4.86 2.82
C ARG A 18 -2.98 3.47 3.04
N GLN A 19 -2.36 2.89 2.01
CA GLN A 19 -1.64 1.62 2.09
C GLN A 19 -0.64 1.59 3.24
N ARG A 20 0.28 2.56 3.24
CA ARG A 20 1.36 2.63 4.21
C ARG A 20 0.86 3.01 5.59
N ALA A 21 -0.18 3.85 5.68
CA ALA A 21 -0.78 4.27 6.94
C ALA A 21 -1.42 3.08 7.66
N LEU A 22 -2.12 2.22 6.93
CA LEU A 22 -2.70 0.99 7.47
C LEU A 22 -1.65 -0.02 7.93
N GLN A 23 -0.56 -0.18 7.16
CA GLN A 23 0.54 -1.08 7.52
C GLN A 23 1.30 -0.60 8.77
N LEU A 24 1.48 0.73 8.92
CA LEU A 24 2.27 1.34 9.99
C LEU A 24 1.43 1.83 11.18
N HIS A 25 0.11 1.57 11.18
CA HIS A 25 -0.81 2.09 12.18
C HIS A 25 -0.41 1.62 13.60
N PRO A 26 -0.43 2.51 14.62
CA PRO A 26 -0.07 2.16 16.00
C PRO A 26 -0.95 1.05 16.58
N ASP A 27 -2.24 1.00 16.24
CA ASP A 27 -3.13 -0.07 16.72
C ASP A 27 -2.76 -1.46 16.18
N LYS A 28 -2.22 -1.54 14.95
CA LYS A 28 -1.73 -2.81 14.38
C LYS A 28 -0.30 -3.12 14.81
N ASN A 29 0.44 -2.12 15.28
CA ASN A 29 1.85 -2.23 15.67
C ASN A 29 2.10 -1.68 17.09
N PRO A 30 1.39 -2.17 18.12
CA PRO A 30 1.54 -1.64 19.47
C PRO A 30 2.98 -1.86 19.97
N GLY A 31 3.62 -0.79 20.43
CA GLY A 31 4.99 -0.82 20.97
C GLY A 31 6.12 -0.92 19.94
N ASN A 32 5.83 -0.81 18.63
CA ASN A 32 6.86 -0.79 17.60
C ASN A 32 7.33 0.64 17.28
N GLU A 33 8.45 1.05 17.86
CA GLU A 33 9.02 2.39 17.68
C GLU A 33 9.48 2.66 16.23
N ASP A 34 9.86 1.63 15.46
CA ASP A 34 10.23 1.77 14.05
C ASP A 34 8.99 2.02 13.17
N ALA A 35 7.88 1.32 13.44
CA ALA A 35 6.61 1.57 12.77
C ALA A 35 6.10 2.99 13.05
N LYS A 36 6.24 3.44 14.31
CA LYS A 36 5.92 4.81 14.73
C LYS A 36 6.75 5.87 14.00
N ALA A 37 8.06 5.70 13.92
CA ALA A 37 8.95 6.61 13.19
C ALA A 37 8.62 6.66 11.68
N LYS A 38 8.33 5.49 11.08
CA LYS A 38 7.90 5.40 9.67
C LYS A 38 6.52 6.03 9.45
N PHE A 39 5.60 5.89 10.39
CA PHE A 39 4.27 6.51 10.34
C PHE A 39 4.38 8.03 10.39
N GLN A 40 5.21 8.57 11.28
CA GLN A 40 5.52 10.01 11.35
C GLN A 40 6.09 10.53 10.02
N LEU A 41 7.07 9.82 9.45
CA LEU A 41 7.66 10.17 8.17
C LEU A 41 6.61 10.14 7.04
N LEU A 42 5.75 9.12 7.04
CA LEU A 42 4.67 8.97 6.08
C LEU A 42 3.67 10.15 6.16
N GLN A 43 3.32 10.58 7.37
CA GLN A 43 2.44 11.72 7.59
C GLN A 43 3.06 13.02 7.05
N LYS A 44 4.35 13.25 7.30
CA LYS A 44 5.07 14.41 6.73
C LYS A 44 5.06 14.42 5.22
N VAL A 45 5.33 13.27 4.60
CA VAL A 45 5.34 13.13 3.15
C VAL A 45 3.96 13.39 2.54
N TYR A 46 2.89 12.93 3.18
CA TYR A 46 1.53 13.21 2.70
C TYR A 46 1.06 14.64 2.96
N GLY A 47 1.55 15.28 4.03
CA GLY A 47 1.29 16.70 4.26
C GLY A 47 1.80 17.60 3.13
N ILE A 48 2.85 17.16 2.42
CA ILE A 48 3.42 17.86 1.26
C ILE A 48 2.81 17.36 -0.05
N LEU A 49 2.77 16.04 -0.27
CA LEU A 49 2.35 15.45 -1.55
C LEU A 49 0.83 15.30 -1.71
N GLY A 50 0.09 15.32 -0.60
CA GLY A 50 -1.36 15.20 -0.55
C GLY A 50 -2.11 16.52 -0.70
N ASP A 51 -1.39 17.64 -0.82
CA ASP A 51 -1.94 18.95 -1.17
C ASP A 51 -1.37 19.35 -2.54
N GLU A 52 -2.23 19.73 -3.48
CA GLU A 52 -1.83 20.01 -4.87
C GLU A 52 -0.96 21.26 -4.98
N GLU A 53 -1.21 22.28 -4.16
CA GLU A 53 -0.38 23.49 -4.13
C GLU A 53 0.98 23.19 -3.51
N LYS A 54 1.02 22.46 -2.38
CA LYS A 54 2.28 22.09 -1.72
C LYS A 54 3.12 21.12 -2.55
N ARG A 55 2.46 20.18 -3.24
CA ARG A 55 3.13 19.27 -4.17
C ARG A 55 3.76 20.03 -5.33
N LYS A 56 3.06 21.01 -5.90
CA LYS A 56 3.60 21.81 -6.99
C LYS A 56 4.85 22.58 -6.55
N VAL A 57 4.83 23.16 -5.36
CA VAL A 57 6.00 23.81 -4.76
C VAL A 57 7.14 22.82 -4.54
N TYR A 58 6.85 21.62 -4.03
CA TYR A 58 7.84 20.56 -3.85
C TYR A 58 8.45 20.10 -5.19
N ASP A 59 7.63 19.91 -6.22
CA ASP A 59 8.08 19.47 -7.55
C ASP A 59 8.93 20.55 -8.26
N GLU A 60 8.66 21.84 -8.01
CA GLU A 60 9.40 22.96 -8.59
C GLU A 60 10.68 23.33 -7.82
N THR A 61 10.68 23.23 -6.49
CA THR A 61 11.75 23.75 -5.64
C THR A 61 12.58 22.66 -4.96
N GLY A 62 12.06 21.43 -4.86
CA GLY A 62 12.60 20.37 -4.03
C GLY A 62 12.56 20.66 -2.52
N SER A 63 11.95 21.78 -2.10
CA SER A 63 11.94 22.22 -0.71
C SER A 63 10.89 21.48 0.10
N THR A 64 11.29 20.97 1.26
CA THR A 64 10.41 20.36 2.27
C THR A 64 10.18 21.27 3.48
N ASP A 65 10.58 22.55 3.38
CA ASP A 65 10.46 23.52 4.46
C ASP A 65 9.00 23.93 4.65
N ASP A 66 8.26 23.07 5.34
CA ASP A 66 6.98 23.40 5.91
C ASP A 66 7.08 23.19 7.43
N ASP A 67 7.48 24.25 8.12
CA ASP A 67 7.62 24.34 9.58
C ASP A 67 6.25 24.19 10.28
N ASP A 68 5.14 24.29 9.55
CA ASP A 68 3.78 24.12 10.09
C ASP A 68 3.47 22.66 10.50
N LEU A 69 4.21 21.68 9.96
CA LEU A 69 4.10 20.27 10.40
C LEU A 69 5.03 19.91 11.58
N ALA A 70 5.92 20.81 11.98
CA ALA A 70 6.80 20.64 13.14
C ALA A 70 6.13 21.05 14.46
N GLY A 71 5.06 21.86 14.40
CA GLY A 71 4.35 22.38 15.57
C GLY A 71 3.38 21.39 16.25
N ALA A 72 2.82 20.45 15.48
CA ALA A 72 2.02 19.37 16.03
C ALA A 72 2.94 18.18 16.35
N GLY A 73 3.33 18.04 17.63
CA GLY A 73 3.98 16.82 18.10
C GLY A 73 3.20 15.57 17.69
N PHE A 74 3.81 14.39 17.79
CA PHE A 74 3.22 13.11 17.33
C PHE A 74 1.71 12.95 17.65
N ASP A 75 1.27 13.38 18.83
CA ASP A 75 -0.15 13.39 19.22
C ASP A 75 -1.03 14.29 18.34
N GLY A 76 -0.60 15.52 18.02
CA GLY A 76 -1.36 16.42 17.16
C GLY A 76 -1.46 15.92 15.71
N LEU A 77 -0.45 15.18 15.23
CA LEU A 77 -0.48 14.56 13.90
C LEU A 77 -1.35 13.29 13.89
N VAL A 78 -1.38 12.53 15.00
CA VAL A 78 -2.31 11.41 15.22
C VAL A 78 -3.75 11.91 15.32
N ASP A 79 -4.00 13.00 16.04
CA ASP A 79 -5.32 13.61 16.17
C ASP A 79 -5.80 14.25 14.86
N TYR A 80 -4.91 14.89 14.09
CA TYR A 80 -5.21 15.34 12.73
C TYR A 80 -5.59 14.18 11.81
N PHE A 81 -4.86 13.05 11.88
CA PHE A 81 -5.19 11.85 11.10
C PHE A 81 -6.54 11.24 11.53
N ARG A 82 -6.81 11.17 12.84
CA ARG A 82 -8.11 10.73 13.38
C ARG A 82 -9.24 11.68 13.00
N ALA A 83 -9.01 12.99 12.94
CA ALA A 83 -10.01 13.98 12.57
C ALA A 83 -10.26 14.05 11.05
N MET A 84 -9.21 13.92 10.24
CA MET A 84 -9.28 14.01 8.78
C MET A 84 -9.78 12.73 8.13
N PHE A 85 -9.43 11.57 8.70
CA PHE A 85 -9.79 10.28 8.12
C PHE A 85 -10.75 9.46 8.95
N ALA A 86 -10.99 9.80 10.24
CA ALA A 86 -11.92 9.09 11.13
C ALA A 86 -11.87 7.56 11.01
N ILE A 87 -10.69 6.99 10.69
CA ILE A 87 -10.55 5.57 10.36
C ILE A 87 -10.69 4.81 11.67
N LYS A 88 -11.89 4.26 11.89
CA LYS A 88 -12.11 3.23 12.89
C LYS A 88 -11.59 1.91 12.34
N THR A 89 -11.34 0.95 13.21
CA THR A 89 -11.02 -0.42 12.80
C THR A 89 -12.08 -0.97 11.83
N GLU A 90 -13.35 -0.60 12.03
CA GLU A 90 -14.47 -0.88 11.14
C GLU A 90 -14.27 -0.32 9.72
N ASP A 91 -13.73 0.89 9.57
CA ASP A 91 -13.44 1.48 8.26
C ASP A 91 -12.27 0.78 7.56
N ILE A 92 -11.32 0.22 8.33
CA ILE A 92 -10.22 -0.61 7.80
C ILE A 92 -10.77 -1.92 7.26
N ASP A 93 -11.69 -2.54 7.98
CA ASP A 93 -12.33 -3.79 7.59
C ASP A 93 -13.26 -3.57 6.38
N ASP A 94 -14.05 -2.49 6.38
CA ASP A 94 -14.89 -2.09 5.25
C ASP A 94 -14.05 -1.78 4.01
N PHE A 95 -12.94 -1.06 4.17
CA PHE A 95 -12.02 -0.79 3.07
C PHE A 95 -11.38 -2.09 2.55
N THR A 96 -10.96 -2.98 3.45
CA THR A 96 -10.38 -4.29 3.11
C THR A 96 -11.37 -5.13 2.34
N ALA A 97 -12.63 -5.19 2.79
CA ALA A 97 -13.71 -5.92 2.12
C ALA A 97 -14.05 -5.32 0.75
N ARG A 98 -13.96 -3.99 0.59
CA ARG A 98 -14.16 -3.32 -0.71
C ARG A 98 -13.00 -3.51 -1.67
N TYR A 99 -11.78 -3.63 -1.15
CA TYR A 99 -10.58 -3.78 -1.96
C TYR A 99 -10.37 -5.24 -2.40
N GLN A 100 -10.50 -6.20 -1.49
CA GLN A 100 -10.35 -7.62 -1.81
C GLN A 100 -11.44 -8.09 -2.79
N GLY A 101 -11.04 -8.72 -3.88
CA GLY A 101 -11.91 -9.15 -4.98
C GLY A 101 -12.32 -8.03 -5.93
N SER A 102 -11.87 -6.79 -5.72
CA SER A 102 -12.20 -5.66 -6.59
C SER A 102 -11.38 -5.63 -7.88
N ALA A 103 -11.84 -4.83 -8.83
CA ALA A 103 -11.08 -4.51 -10.04
C ALA A 103 -9.75 -3.79 -9.73
N ASP A 104 -9.72 -3.01 -8.64
CA ASP A 104 -8.52 -2.28 -8.21
C ASP A 104 -7.45 -3.24 -7.69
N GLU A 105 -7.83 -4.23 -6.89
CA GLU A 105 -6.89 -5.25 -6.42
C GLU A 105 -6.34 -6.06 -7.59
N ARG A 106 -7.19 -6.49 -8.52
CA ARG A 106 -6.73 -7.19 -9.72
C ARG A 106 -5.72 -6.33 -10.49
N SER A 107 -6.04 -5.06 -10.70
CA SER A 107 -5.18 -4.14 -11.45
C SER A 107 -3.83 -3.93 -10.76
N ASP A 108 -3.83 -3.72 -9.44
CA ASP A 108 -2.61 -3.60 -8.63
C ASP A 108 -1.80 -4.91 -8.62
N LEU A 109 -2.46 -6.06 -8.50
CA LEU A 109 -1.82 -7.37 -8.51
C LEU A 109 -1.09 -7.61 -9.83
N LEU A 110 -1.73 -7.36 -10.97
CA LEU A 110 -1.09 -7.50 -12.28
C LEU A 110 0.06 -6.50 -12.47
N ARG A 111 -0.13 -5.25 -12.01
CA ARG A 111 0.92 -4.21 -12.02
C ARG A 111 2.16 -4.67 -11.24
N TYR A 112 2.00 -5.04 -9.98
CA TYR A 112 3.11 -5.43 -9.11
C TYR A 112 3.72 -6.76 -9.53
N TYR A 113 2.91 -7.70 -10.00
CA TYR A 113 3.39 -8.96 -10.57
C TYR A 113 4.37 -8.72 -11.72
N ASN A 114 4.02 -7.85 -12.67
CA ASN A 114 4.88 -7.50 -13.79
C ASN A 114 6.11 -6.70 -13.33
N GLN A 115 5.92 -5.70 -12.47
CA GLN A 115 7.00 -4.87 -11.94
C GLN A 115 8.06 -5.70 -11.22
N PHE A 116 7.66 -6.67 -10.40
CA PHE A 116 8.56 -7.52 -9.63
C PHE A 116 8.85 -8.88 -10.27
N ARG A 117 8.48 -9.04 -11.56
CA ARG A 117 8.77 -10.23 -12.37
C ARG A 117 8.36 -11.54 -11.69
N GLY A 118 7.17 -11.53 -11.08
CA GLY A 118 6.57 -12.68 -10.40
C GLY A 118 7.21 -13.08 -9.08
N ARG A 119 8.03 -12.22 -8.44
CA ARG A 119 8.52 -12.44 -7.07
C ARG A 119 7.42 -12.12 -6.07
N MET A 120 6.60 -13.12 -5.75
CA MET A 120 5.38 -12.92 -4.96
C MET A 120 5.63 -12.38 -3.55
N GLU A 121 6.75 -12.72 -2.89
CA GLU A 121 7.12 -12.13 -1.60
C GLU A 121 7.13 -10.60 -1.65
N VAL A 122 7.77 -10.03 -2.67
CA VAL A 122 7.80 -8.57 -2.88
C VAL A 122 6.44 -8.04 -3.33
N VAL A 123 5.64 -8.83 -4.05
CA VAL A 123 4.27 -8.44 -4.44
C VAL A 123 3.39 -8.28 -3.20
N PHE A 124 3.43 -9.21 -2.24
CA PHE A 124 2.67 -9.13 -0.99
C PHE A 124 3.04 -7.91 -0.15
N ASP A 125 4.30 -7.49 -0.15
CA ASP A 125 4.74 -6.27 0.54
C ASP A 125 4.10 -4.99 -0.05
N HIS A 126 3.65 -5.03 -1.31
CA HIS A 126 3.10 -3.88 -2.04
C HIS A 126 1.59 -3.98 -2.28
N LEU A 127 1.02 -5.18 -2.31
CA LEU A 127 -0.40 -5.40 -2.53
C LEU A 127 -1.18 -5.11 -1.24
N MET A 128 -2.18 -4.23 -1.32
CA MET A 128 -2.93 -3.82 -0.14
C MET A 128 -3.74 -4.98 0.43
N CYS A 129 -3.93 -4.96 1.75
CA CYS A 129 -4.86 -5.86 2.42
C CYS A 129 -4.64 -7.33 2.01
N SER A 130 -3.39 -7.74 1.83
CA SER A 130 -3.02 -9.07 1.39
C SER A 130 -2.29 -9.81 2.49
N ASP A 131 -2.70 -11.04 2.74
CA ASP A 131 -2.07 -11.95 3.69
C ASP A 131 -1.45 -13.14 2.92
N PRO A 132 -0.12 -13.34 2.99
CA PRO A 132 0.55 -14.44 2.28
C PRO A 132 0.06 -15.84 2.65
N VAL A 133 -0.57 -16.02 3.80
CA VAL A 133 -1.11 -17.31 4.25
C VAL A 133 -2.55 -17.46 3.74
N LEU A 134 -3.39 -16.45 3.92
CA LEU A 134 -4.82 -16.53 3.60
C LEU A 134 -5.13 -16.30 2.11
N ASP A 135 -4.47 -15.33 1.48
CA ASP A 135 -4.82 -14.85 0.14
C ASP A 135 -4.07 -15.57 -0.99
N SER A 136 -3.02 -16.34 -0.66
CA SER A 136 -2.15 -16.99 -1.66
C SER A 136 -2.91 -17.78 -2.72
N HIS A 137 -3.94 -18.53 -2.32
CA HIS A 137 -4.73 -19.32 -3.28
C HIS A 137 -5.59 -18.44 -4.20
N ARG A 138 -6.26 -17.44 -3.64
CA ARG A 138 -7.13 -16.52 -4.39
C ARG A 138 -6.33 -15.69 -5.39
N LEU A 139 -5.21 -15.12 -4.95
CA LEU A 139 -4.32 -14.33 -5.81
C LEU A 139 -3.66 -15.20 -6.89
N ARG A 140 -3.31 -16.45 -6.56
CA ARG A 140 -2.84 -17.42 -7.57
C ARG A 140 -3.91 -17.65 -8.62
N ASP A 141 -5.16 -17.91 -8.23
CA ASP A 141 -6.24 -18.18 -9.18
C ASP A 141 -6.50 -16.98 -10.11
N ILE A 142 -6.38 -15.73 -9.61
CA ILE A 142 -6.44 -14.51 -10.45
C ILE A 142 -5.27 -14.45 -11.44
N LEU A 143 -4.04 -14.70 -10.97
CA LEU A 143 -2.83 -14.64 -11.80
C LEU A 143 -2.82 -15.74 -12.87
N GLU A 144 -3.23 -16.97 -12.52
CA GLU A 144 -3.37 -18.06 -13.49
C GLU A 144 -4.39 -17.70 -14.56
N GLY A 145 -5.56 -17.17 -14.19
CA GLY A 145 -6.57 -16.71 -15.15
C GLY A 145 -6.04 -15.61 -16.09
N ALA A 146 -5.27 -14.65 -15.56
CA ALA A 146 -4.66 -13.60 -16.38
C ALA A 146 -3.53 -14.12 -17.30
N ILE A 147 -2.79 -15.15 -16.87
CA ILE A 147 -1.78 -15.82 -17.70
C ILE A 147 -2.45 -16.62 -18.82
N GLU A 148 -3.54 -17.35 -18.51
CA GLU A 148 -4.31 -18.11 -19.49
C GLU A 148 -5.00 -17.21 -20.52
N ALA A 149 -5.48 -16.04 -20.09
CA ALA A 149 -6.01 -15.00 -20.96
C ALA A 149 -4.92 -14.28 -21.80
N GLY A 150 -3.63 -14.51 -21.51
CA GLY A 150 -2.52 -13.86 -22.20
C GLY A 150 -2.29 -12.40 -21.82
N GLU A 151 -2.91 -11.90 -20.74
CA GLU A 151 -2.74 -10.52 -20.27
C GLU A 151 -1.36 -10.29 -19.65
N ILE A 152 -0.79 -11.31 -19.02
CA ILE A 152 0.52 -11.25 -18.36
C ILE A 152 1.36 -12.48 -18.70
N GLN A 153 2.68 -12.31 -18.68
CA GLN A 153 3.63 -13.41 -18.93
C GLN A 153 3.90 -14.22 -17.66
N ARG A 154 4.08 -15.53 -17.81
CA ARG A 154 4.49 -16.38 -16.68
C ARG A 154 5.99 -16.21 -16.38
N PHE A 155 6.36 -15.80 -15.17
CA PHE A 155 7.75 -15.72 -14.75
C PHE A 155 8.22 -16.98 -13.98
N LYS A 156 9.52 -17.31 -14.07
CA LYS A 156 10.12 -18.45 -13.36
C LYS A 156 9.92 -18.42 -11.82
N PRO A 157 10.15 -17.30 -11.11
CA PRO A 157 9.94 -17.24 -9.66
C PRO A 157 8.48 -17.54 -9.27
N TYR A 158 7.54 -17.02 -10.06
CA TYR A 158 6.12 -17.29 -9.86
C TYR A 158 5.78 -18.76 -10.00
N THR A 159 6.34 -19.47 -10.99
CA THR A 159 6.07 -20.91 -11.17
C THR A 159 6.47 -21.73 -9.93
N ALA A 160 7.58 -21.39 -9.27
CA ALA A 160 7.99 -22.06 -8.04
C ALA A 160 7.02 -21.75 -6.89
N TRP A 161 6.65 -20.48 -6.74
CA TRP A 161 5.68 -20.04 -5.73
C TRP A 161 4.31 -20.69 -5.93
N ALA A 162 3.77 -20.69 -7.15
CA ALA A 162 2.45 -21.25 -7.48
C ALA A 162 2.37 -22.74 -7.16
N LYS A 163 3.45 -23.50 -7.42
CA LYS A 163 3.56 -24.91 -7.00
C LYS A 163 3.54 -25.07 -5.49
N SER A 164 4.27 -24.22 -4.76
CA SER A 164 4.29 -24.25 -3.29
C SER A 164 2.93 -23.90 -2.69
N VAL A 165 2.18 -22.97 -3.29
CA VAL A 165 0.81 -22.66 -2.87
C VAL A 165 -0.12 -23.83 -3.18
N ALA A 166 -0.02 -24.44 -4.37
CA ALA A 166 -0.85 -25.59 -4.74
C ALA A 166 -0.69 -26.81 -3.84
N SER A 167 0.48 -26.99 -3.21
CA SER A 167 0.71 -28.10 -2.27
C SER A 167 0.18 -27.86 -0.86
N ARG A 168 -0.22 -26.63 -0.52
CA ARG A 168 -0.78 -26.30 0.80
C ARG A 168 -2.29 -26.52 0.80
N PRO A 169 -2.89 -26.89 1.94
CA PRO A 169 -4.35 -26.93 2.07
C PRO A 169 -4.92 -25.52 1.88
N ARG A 170 -6.06 -25.44 1.18
CA ARG A 170 -6.78 -24.16 1.07
C ARG A 170 -7.28 -23.75 2.46
N PRO A 171 -7.05 -22.50 2.87
CA PRO A 171 -7.60 -21.95 4.10
C PRO A 171 -9.12 -21.79 4.04
#